data_AF-A0A2V6RI19-F1
#
_entry.id   AF-A0A2V6RI19-F1
#
_cell.length_a   1.000
_cell.length_b   1.000
_cell.length_c   1.000
_cell.angle_alpha   90.00
_cell.angle_beta   90.00
_cell.angle_gamma   90.00
#
_symmetry.space_group_name_H-M   'P 1'
#
loop_
_entity.id
_entity.type
_entity.pdbx_description
1 polymer ?
#
loop_
_entity_poly.entity_id
_entity_poly.type
_entity_poly.pdbx_seq_one_letter_code
_entity_poly.pdbx_strand_id
1 'polypeptide(L)'
;CRDGVFTEAVEGIREALRRGFRVTTNTTLFDGANPLRMREFFDAMMDLGVEGMMISPGYSYSKAPDQEHFLRRQRSHELFRTMLANPKRRWKFNQSPLFLQFLMGKQDFECTPWGNPTYNMFGWQRPCYLLQEGYAPTFRELIETTKWENYGRRSGNDKCRDCMVHCGYEPTAVNHTFSSWRGFRDTVVATVTGRN
;
A
#
# COMPACT_ATOMS: atom_id res chain seq x y z
N CYS A 1 -8.11 -19.35 -11.56
CA CYS A 1 -7.40 -19.48 -10.28
C CYS A 1 -6.90 -20.91 -10.12
N ARG A 2 -5.74 -21.12 -9.48
CA ARG A 2 -5.28 -22.48 -9.13
C ARG A 2 -5.91 -22.87 -7.79
N ASP A 3 -6.57 -24.02 -7.76
CA ASP A 3 -7.22 -24.52 -6.55
C ASP A 3 -6.19 -24.95 -5.50
N GLY A 4 -6.52 -24.79 -4.21
CA GLY A 4 -5.69 -25.22 -3.08
C GLY A 4 -4.62 -24.22 -2.60
N VAL A 5 -4.29 -23.18 -3.38
CA VAL A 5 -3.21 -22.22 -3.05
C VAL A 5 -3.46 -21.50 -1.72
N PHE A 6 -4.72 -21.18 -1.38
CA PHE A 6 -5.05 -20.56 -0.11
C PHE A 6 -4.78 -21.49 1.08
N THR A 7 -5.14 -22.77 0.95
CA THR A 7 -4.89 -23.78 2.00
C THR A 7 -3.40 -23.97 2.24
N GLU A 8 -2.62 -24.11 1.16
CA GLU A 8 -1.15 -24.21 1.25
C GLU A 8 -0.54 -22.99 1.92
N ALA A 9 -1.01 -21.78 1.57
CA ALA A 9 -0.53 -20.55 2.20
C ALA A 9 -0.84 -20.50 3.70
N VAL A 10 -2.05 -20.92 4.13
CA VAL A 10 -2.43 -20.98 5.54
C VAL A 10 -1.55 -21.97 6.31
N GLU A 11 -1.29 -23.16 5.76
CA GLU A 11 -0.39 -24.13 6.39
C GLU A 11 1.04 -23.60 6.51
N GLY A 12 1.54 -22.92 5.47
CA GLY A 12 2.84 -22.25 5.52
C GLY A 12 2.91 -21.17 6.62
N ILE A 13 1.86 -20.36 6.77
CA ILE A 13 1.77 -19.37 7.84
C ILE A 13 1.79 -20.04 9.22
N ARG A 14 1.00 -21.11 9.42
CA ARG A 14 0.97 -21.85 10.69
C ARG A 14 2.35 -22.37 11.06
N GLU A 15 3.04 -22.97 10.10
CA GLU A 15 4.38 -23.52 10.33
C GLU A 15 5.41 -22.42 10.62
N ALA A 16 5.35 -21.28 9.92
CA ALA A 16 6.22 -20.14 10.20
C ALA A 16 5.99 -19.59 11.61
N LEU A 17 4.73 -19.42 12.02
CA LEU A 17 4.38 -18.99 13.37
C LEU A 17 4.81 -20.00 14.43
N ARG A 18 4.63 -21.30 14.19
CA ARG A 18 5.09 -22.38 15.08
C ARG A 18 6.59 -22.34 15.32
N ARG A 19 7.36 -21.91 14.32
CA ARG A 19 8.82 -21.72 14.40
C ARG A 19 9.24 -20.39 15.04
N GLY A 20 8.29 -19.54 15.42
CA GLY A 20 8.56 -18.26 16.07
C GLY A 20 8.83 -17.09 15.12
N PHE A 21 8.56 -17.24 13.81
CA PHE A 21 8.68 -16.11 12.88
C PHE A 21 7.53 -15.13 13.05
N ARG A 22 7.81 -13.84 12.86
CA ARG A 22 6.80 -12.79 12.74
C ARG A 22 6.26 -12.81 11.31
N VAL A 23 4.96 -13.05 11.16
CA VAL A 23 4.32 -13.15 9.83
C VAL A 23 3.41 -11.96 9.60
N THR A 24 3.54 -11.33 8.44
CA THR A 24 2.64 -10.27 7.96
C THR A 24 2.12 -10.61 6.58
N THR A 25 0.89 -10.20 6.27
CA THR A 25 0.33 -10.35 4.91
C THR A 25 0.43 -9.06 4.11
N ASN A 26 0.55 -9.20 2.79
CA ASN A 26 0.44 -8.08 1.84
C ASN A 26 -0.69 -8.41 0.85
N THR A 27 -1.74 -7.59 0.86
CA THR A 27 -2.95 -7.81 0.08
C THR A 27 -3.15 -6.66 -0.90
N THR A 28 -3.18 -7.01 -2.18
CA THR A 28 -3.54 -6.07 -3.26
C THR A 28 -5.00 -6.30 -3.66
N LEU A 29 -5.79 -5.23 -3.67
CA LEU A 29 -7.22 -5.28 -3.98
C LEU A 29 -7.50 -4.72 -5.38
N PHE A 30 -8.07 -5.53 -6.27
CA PHE A 30 -8.43 -5.17 -7.64
C PHE A 30 -9.93 -4.81 -7.77
N ASP A 31 -10.38 -4.45 -8.98
CA ASP A 31 -11.79 -4.20 -9.23
C ASP A 31 -12.63 -5.47 -8.95
N GLY A 32 -13.84 -5.28 -8.42
CA GLY A 32 -14.69 -6.36 -7.96
C GLY A 32 -14.34 -6.95 -6.58
N ALA A 33 -13.30 -6.47 -5.90
CA ALA A 33 -13.01 -6.87 -4.52
C ALA A 33 -14.21 -6.57 -3.60
N ASN A 34 -14.67 -7.58 -2.86
CA ASN A 34 -15.84 -7.47 -2.00
C ASN A 34 -15.42 -6.99 -0.58
N PRO A 35 -15.92 -5.84 -0.10
CA PRO A 35 -15.55 -5.31 1.22
C PRO A 35 -15.86 -6.26 2.38
N LEU A 36 -16.96 -7.02 2.32
CA LEU A 36 -17.36 -7.93 3.40
C LEU A 36 -16.43 -9.14 3.48
N ARG A 37 -16.12 -9.76 2.33
CA ARG A 37 -15.16 -10.87 2.26
C ARG A 37 -13.77 -10.45 2.73
N MET A 38 -13.38 -9.20 2.47
CA MET A 38 -12.12 -8.69 2.98
C MET A 38 -12.10 -8.52 4.50
N ARG A 39 -13.23 -8.15 5.11
CA ARG A 39 -13.35 -8.09 6.58
C ARG A 39 -13.30 -9.49 7.20
N GLU A 40 -13.93 -10.48 6.56
CA GLU A 40 -13.79 -11.90 6.95
C GLU A 40 -12.35 -12.38 6.82
N PHE A 41 -11.64 -11.97 5.77
CA PHE A 41 -10.22 -12.24 5.62
C PHE A 41 -9.39 -11.60 6.75
N PHE A 42 -9.66 -10.34 7.12
CA PHE A 42 -8.97 -9.70 8.24
C PHE A 42 -9.20 -10.43 9.56
N ASP A 43 -10.43 -10.89 9.77
CA ASP A 43 -10.78 -11.72 10.91
C ASP A 43 -9.96 -13.02 10.92
N ALA A 44 -9.95 -13.76 9.81
CA ALA A 44 -9.21 -15.01 9.68
C ALA A 44 -7.70 -14.84 9.86
N MET A 45 -7.11 -13.75 9.35
CA MET A 45 -5.68 -13.48 9.52
C MET A 45 -5.32 -13.20 10.97
N MET A 46 -6.15 -12.44 11.70
CA MET A 46 -5.95 -12.21 13.12
C MET A 46 -6.12 -13.51 13.92
N ASP A 47 -7.10 -14.35 13.57
CA ASP A 47 -7.31 -15.66 14.21
C ASP A 47 -6.15 -16.63 13.94
N LEU A 48 -5.51 -16.52 12.77
CA LEU A 48 -4.32 -17.28 12.41
C LEU A 48 -3.07 -16.88 13.20
N GLY A 49 -3.07 -15.67 13.79
CA GLY A 49 -1.95 -15.14 14.58
C GLY A 49 -0.92 -14.36 13.77
N VAL A 50 -1.28 -13.86 12.58
CA VAL A 50 -0.37 -12.93 11.87
C VAL A 50 -0.25 -11.63 12.66
N GLU A 51 0.95 -11.06 12.69
CA GLU A 51 1.24 -9.86 13.47
C GLU A 51 0.54 -8.61 12.93
N GLY A 52 0.40 -8.53 11.60
CA GLY A 52 -0.19 -7.39 10.94
C GLY A 52 -0.43 -7.64 9.46
N MET A 53 -1.29 -6.80 8.90
CA MET A 53 -1.68 -6.87 7.50
C MET A 53 -1.31 -5.58 6.79
N MET A 54 -0.98 -5.66 5.51
CA MET A 54 -0.83 -4.52 4.62
C MET A 54 -1.86 -4.65 3.50
N ILE A 55 -2.56 -3.56 3.21
CA ILE A 55 -3.57 -3.48 2.17
C ILE A 55 -3.23 -2.34 1.20
N SER A 56 -3.43 -2.57 -0.09
CA SER A 56 -3.16 -1.59 -1.13
C SER A 56 -4.11 -1.80 -2.30
N PRO A 57 -4.62 -0.73 -2.95
CA PRO A 57 -5.30 -0.90 -4.22
C PRO A 57 -4.33 -1.44 -5.26
N GLY A 58 -4.85 -2.28 -6.16
CA GLY A 58 -4.20 -2.62 -7.41
C GLY A 58 -4.07 -1.37 -8.27
N TYR A 59 -2.91 -1.21 -8.89
CA TYR A 59 -2.60 -0.06 -9.71
C TYR A 59 -2.24 -0.48 -11.13
N SER A 60 -2.91 0.11 -12.12
CA SER A 60 -2.55 -0.08 -13.52
C SER A 60 -1.31 0.70 -13.86
N TYR A 61 -0.18 0.01 -13.98
CA TYR A 61 1.00 0.53 -14.67
C TYR A 61 1.14 -0.23 -15.99
N SER A 62 1.78 0.37 -17.00
CA SER A 62 1.85 -0.16 -18.37
C SER A 62 2.48 -1.55 -18.49
N LYS A 63 3.16 -2.02 -17.44
CA LYS A 63 3.79 -3.35 -17.37
C LYS A 63 3.00 -4.35 -16.52
N ALA A 64 1.85 -3.96 -15.97
CA ALA A 64 1.00 -4.88 -15.23
C ALA A 64 0.30 -5.85 -16.19
N PRO A 65 0.22 -7.15 -15.87
CA PRO A 65 -0.33 -8.17 -16.77
C PRO A 65 -1.85 -8.06 -17.01
N ASP A 66 -2.61 -7.46 -16.10
CA ASP A 66 -4.09 -7.37 -16.18
C ASP A 66 -4.55 -5.91 -16.22
N GLN A 67 -4.61 -5.31 -17.41
CA GLN A 67 -4.97 -3.88 -17.58
C GLN A 67 -6.46 -3.57 -17.40
N GLU A 68 -7.34 -4.58 -17.42
CA GLU A 68 -8.80 -4.39 -17.52
C GLU A 68 -9.50 -4.27 -16.16
N HIS A 69 -8.93 -4.85 -15.10
CA HIS A 69 -9.58 -4.95 -13.77
C HIS A 69 -9.05 -3.97 -12.72
N PHE A 70 -8.56 -2.79 -13.14
CA PHE A 70 -8.00 -1.82 -12.20
C PHE A 70 -9.02 -0.80 -11.67
N LEU A 71 -8.94 -0.55 -10.37
CA LEU A 71 -9.75 0.45 -9.70
C LEU A 71 -9.28 1.86 -10.09
N ARG A 72 -10.18 2.67 -10.64
CA ARG A 72 -10.00 4.13 -10.67
C ARG A 72 -9.89 4.65 -9.25
N ARG A 73 -9.14 5.72 -9.03
CA ARG A 73 -8.89 6.28 -7.69
C ARG A 73 -10.16 6.48 -6.85
N GLN A 74 -11.22 7.00 -7.47
CA GLN A 74 -12.51 7.20 -6.80
C GLN A 74 -13.13 5.89 -6.32
N ARG A 75 -13.12 4.84 -7.15
CA ARG A 75 -13.62 3.51 -6.78
C ARG A 75 -12.78 2.89 -5.66
N SER A 76 -11.46 3.08 -5.69
CA SER A 76 -10.58 2.69 -4.58
C SER A 76 -11.02 3.37 -3.28
N HIS A 77 -11.24 4.69 -3.29
CA HIS A 77 -11.71 5.39 -2.09
C HIS A 77 -13.04 4.83 -1.56
N GLU A 78 -14.00 4.52 -2.43
CA GLU A 78 -15.28 3.92 -2.06
C GLU A 78 -15.11 2.52 -1.44
N LEU A 79 -14.28 1.67 -2.06
CA LEU A 79 -13.94 0.33 -1.56
C LEU A 79 -13.31 0.41 -0.17
N PHE A 80 -12.23 1.18 0.00
CA PHE A 80 -11.52 1.27 1.28
C PHE A 80 -12.37 1.95 2.36
N ARG A 81 -13.17 2.96 2.00
CA ARG A 81 -14.12 3.59 2.94
C ARG A 81 -15.13 2.59 3.47
N THR A 82 -15.69 1.75 2.61
CA THR A 82 -16.66 0.71 3.00
C THR A 82 -15.98 -0.40 3.81
N MET A 83 -14.83 -0.87 3.34
CA MET A 83 -14.09 -1.97 3.95
C MET A 83 -13.59 -1.63 5.35
N LEU A 84 -13.08 -0.41 5.55
CA LEU A 84 -12.51 0.07 6.81
C LEU A 84 -13.49 0.88 7.66
N ALA A 85 -14.77 0.97 7.28
CA ALA A 85 -15.79 1.60 8.12
C ALA A 85 -15.93 0.84 9.45
N ASN A 86 -15.86 1.55 10.58
CA ASN A 86 -15.95 0.98 11.93
C ASN A 86 -15.05 -0.27 12.08
N PRO A 87 -13.73 -0.11 12.00
CA PRO A 87 -12.81 -1.24 12.00
C PRO A 87 -12.81 -1.92 13.38
N LYS A 88 -12.70 -3.26 13.40
CA LYS A 88 -12.58 -3.98 14.67
C LYS A 88 -11.24 -3.65 15.32
N ARG A 89 -11.23 -3.32 16.62
CA ARG A 89 -9.98 -2.97 17.37
C ARG A 89 -8.90 -4.06 17.34
N ARG A 90 -9.31 -5.31 17.10
CA ARG A 90 -8.40 -6.46 16.98
C ARG A 90 -7.59 -6.46 15.68
N TRP A 91 -8.06 -5.80 14.62
CA TRP A 91 -7.35 -5.76 13.35
C TRP A 91 -6.08 -4.93 13.47
N LYS A 92 -4.96 -5.52 13.07
CA LYS A 92 -3.64 -4.89 13.06
C LYS A 92 -3.18 -4.67 11.64
N PHE A 93 -2.89 -3.42 11.32
CA PHE A 93 -2.31 -3.04 10.03
C PHE A 93 -0.88 -2.58 10.26
N ASN A 94 0.05 -3.07 9.44
CA ASN A 94 1.44 -2.62 9.42
C ASN A 94 1.60 -1.43 8.46
N GLN A 95 0.72 -0.45 8.61
CA GLN A 95 0.62 0.75 7.78
C GLN A 95 0.23 1.93 8.68
N SER A 96 0.69 3.12 8.34
CA SER A 96 0.36 4.32 9.12
C SER A 96 -1.15 4.60 9.08
N PRO A 97 -1.74 5.09 10.18
CA PRO A 97 -3.15 5.47 10.21
C PRO A 97 -3.49 6.50 9.13
N LEU A 98 -2.57 7.44 8.87
CA LEU A 98 -2.77 8.46 7.83
C LEU A 98 -2.79 7.85 6.42
N PHE A 99 -2.00 6.81 6.14
CA PHE A 99 -2.10 6.10 4.87
C PHE A 99 -3.45 5.38 4.73
N LEU A 100 -3.96 4.75 5.79
CA LEU A 100 -5.31 4.16 5.77
C LEU A 100 -6.40 5.23 5.53
N GLN A 101 -6.29 6.40 6.16
CA GLN A 101 -7.19 7.53 5.91
C GLN A 101 -7.09 8.05 4.47
N PHE A 102 -5.89 8.08 3.90
CA PHE A 102 -5.68 8.39 2.48
C PHE A 102 -6.40 7.38 1.59
N LEU A 103 -6.28 6.08 1.87
CA LEU A 103 -7.01 5.05 1.13
C LEU A 103 -8.54 5.28 1.21
N MET A 104 -9.05 5.69 2.37
CA MET A 104 -10.49 6.03 2.58
C MET A 104 -10.92 7.37 1.95
N GLY A 105 -9.98 8.14 1.40
CA GLY A 105 -10.22 9.45 0.77
C GLY A 105 -10.44 10.58 1.78
N LYS A 106 -9.94 10.44 3.00
CA LYS A 106 -10.00 11.48 4.05
C LYS A 106 -8.74 12.33 4.10
N GLN A 107 -7.65 11.84 3.50
CA GLN A 107 -6.42 12.58 3.28
C GLN A 107 -6.15 12.62 1.78
N ASP A 108 -5.60 13.73 1.30
CA ASP A 108 -5.08 13.84 -0.06
C ASP A 108 -3.57 14.04 0.00
N PHE A 109 -2.84 13.00 -0.37
CA PHE A 109 -1.39 12.98 -0.41
C PHE A 109 -0.88 13.00 -1.85
N GLU A 110 0.32 13.55 -2.02
CA GLU A 110 1.12 13.44 -3.23
C GLU A 110 2.19 12.38 -3.03
N CYS A 111 2.49 11.56 -4.05
CA CYS A 111 3.40 10.44 -3.82
C CYS A 111 4.84 10.92 -3.57
N THR A 112 5.58 10.11 -2.83
CA THR A 112 7.01 10.27 -2.59
C THR A 112 7.74 9.15 -3.32
N PRO A 113 7.94 9.25 -4.65
CA PRO A 113 8.39 8.12 -5.47
C PRO A 113 9.80 7.63 -5.13
N TRP A 114 10.63 8.50 -4.55
CA TRP A 114 11.97 8.19 -4.05
C TRP A 114 11.98 7.55 -2.65
N GLY A 115 10.82 7.45 -1.98
CA GLY A 115 10.73 6.94 -0.60
C GLY A 115 10.89 5.43 -0.47
N ASN A 116 10.80 4.68 -1.57
CA ASN A 116 11.06 3.25 -1.63
C ASN A 116 11.84 2.89 -2.92
N PRO A 117 13.16 3.17 -2.95
CA PRO A 117 13.99 2.91 -4.11
C PRO A 117 14.22 1.41 -4.28
N THR A 118 14.19 0.92 -5.53
CA THR A 118 14.38 -0.50 -5.84
C THR A 118 15.72 -0.73 -6.52
N TYR A 119 16.51 -1.65 -5.98
CA TYR A 119 17.69 -2.22 -6.64
C TYR A 119 17.36 -3.62 -7.15
N ASN A 120 17.70 -3.90 -8.39
CA ASN A 120 17.59 -5.25 -8.98
C ASN A 120 18.83 -5.56 -9.82
N MET A 121 18.81 -6.69 -10.52
CA MET A 121 19.92 -7.18 -11.34
C MET A 121 20.40 -6.20 -12.42
N PHE A 122 19.60 -5.20 -12.80
CA PHE A 122 19.96 -4.16 -13.78
C PHE A 122 20.43 -2.85 -13.13
N GLY A 123 20.41 -2.75 -11.80
CA GLY A 123 20.78 -1.55 -11.04
C GLY A 123 19.60 -0.92 -10.27
N TRP A 124 19.76 0.36 -9.92
CA TRP A 124 18.73 1.16 -9.25
C TRP A 124 17.65 1.58 -10.25
N GLN A 125 16.43 1.11 -10.06
CA GLN A 125 15.35 1.32 -11.02
C GLN A 125 14.78 2.74 -10.95
N ARG A 126 14.61 3.36 -12.13
CA ARG A 126 14.00 4.69 -12.32
C ARG A 126 12.55 4.61 -12.80
N PRO A 127 11.72 5.62 -12.51
CA PRO A 127 11.83 6.49 -11.33
C PRO A 127 11.49 5.73 -10.04
N CYS A 128 10.68 4.65 -10.13
CA CYS A 128 10.16 3.92 -8.99
C CYS A 128 10.01 2.43 -9.32
N TYR A 129 9.71 1.64 -8.29
CA TYR A 129 9.52 0.18 -8.36
C TYR A 129 8.55 -0.30 -9.46
N LEU A 130 7.56 0.51 -9.85
CA LEU A 130 6.52 0.09 -10.80
C LEU A 130 6.78 0.51 -12.24
N LEU A 131 7.19 1.77 -12.46
CA LEU A 131 7.25 2.32 -13.83
C LEU A 131 8.46 1.80 -14.63
N GLN A 132 9.61 1.57 -13.97
CA GLN A 132 10.81 0.96 -14.57
C GLN A 132 11.14 1.54 -15.95
N GLU A 133 11.43 2.84 -16.00
CA GLU A 133 11.74 3.58 -17.23
C GLU A 133 13.25 3.67 -17.52
N GLY A 134 14.07 3.11 -16.63
CA GLY A 134 15.51 3.03 -16.80
C GLY A 134 16.19 2.56 -15.51
N TYR A 135 17.51 2.58 -15.50
CA TYR A 135 18.34 2.15 -14.37
C TYR A 135 19.50 3.10 -14.14
N ALA A 136 19.88 3.28 -12.88
CA ALA A 136 21.09 3.97 -12.46
C ALA A 136 22.08 2.96 -11.84
N PRO A 137 23.39 3.07 -12.12
CA PRO A 137 24.41 2.22 -11.51
C PRO A 137 24.59 2.49 -10.01
N THR A 138 24.29 3.71 -9.54
CA THR A 138 24.43 4.08 -8.12
C THR A 138 23.16 4.73 -7.57
N PHE A 139 22.97 4.63 -6.25
CA PHE A 139 21.86 5.27 -5.58
C PHE A 139 21.93 6.81 -5.73
N ARG A 140 23.14 7.37 -5.65
CA ARG A 140 23.35 8.81 -5.85
C ARG A 140 22.84 9.26 -7.21
N GLU A 141 23.21 8.54 -8.27
CA GLU A 141 22.75 8.87 -9.62
C GLU A 141 21.23 8.68 -9.79
N LEU A 142 20.63 7.67 -9.14
CA LEU A 142 19.16 7.55 -9.10
C LEU A 142 18.52 8.82 -8.53
N ILE A 143 19.00 9.30 -7.38
CA ILE A 143 18.40 10.44 -6.68
C ILE A 143 18.67 11.76 -7.40
N GLU A 144 19.90 12.01 -7.85
CA GLU A 144 20.31 13.30 -8.39
C GLU A 144 19.88 13.53 -9.85
N THR A 145 19.76 12.47 -10.66
CA THR A 145 19.53 12.63 -12.11
C THR A 145 18.12 12.24 -12.55
N THR A 146 17.30 11.68 -11.67
CA THR A 146 15.89 11.40 -11.99
C THR A 146 15.08 12.70 -11.88
N LYS A 147 14.33 13.02 -12.94
CA LYS A 147 13.43 14.19 -12.97
C LYS A 147 12.16 13.92 -12.17
N TRP A 148 12.27 13.94 -10.85
CA TRP A 148 11.19 13.58 -9.91
C TRP A 148 9.92 14.40 -10.10
N GLU A 149 10.05 15.66 -10.54
CA GLU A 149 8.96 16.58 -10.86
C GLU A 149 8.00 16.07 -11.94
N ASN A 150 8.45 15.12 -12.77
CA ASN A 150 7.62 14.49 -13.81
C ASN A 150 6.78 13.31 -13.30
N TYR A 151 6.80 13.03 -12.00
CA TYR A 151 6.11 11.90 -11.40
C TYR A 151 5.26 12.32 -10.20
N GLY A 152 4.26 11.51 -9.91
CA GLY A 152 3.20 11.84 -8.96
C GLY A 152 1.96 12.40 -9.64
N ARG A 153 0.86 12.46 -8.89
CA ARG A 153 -0.46 12.80 -9.42
C ARG A 153 -0.48 14.24 -9.96
N ARG A 154 0.13 15.18 -9.24
CA ARG A 154 0.18 16.60 -9.62
C ARG A 154 1.11 16.91 -10.80
N SER A 155 1.94 15.96 -11.24
CA SER A 155 2.88 16.15 -12.36
C SER A 155 2.22 16.20 -13.74
N GLY A 156 0.95 15.79 -13.86
CA GLY A 156 0.29 15.60 -15.16
C GLY A 156 0.66 14.29 -15.86
N ASN A 157 1.50 13.44 -15.24
CA ASN A 157 1.84 12.13 -15.78
C ASN A 157 0.66 11.15 -15.66
N ASP A 158 0.15 10.70 -16.80
CA ASP A 158 -0.96 9.75 -16.86
C ASP A 158 -0.67 8.43 -16.15
N LYS A 159 0.61 8.00 -16.10
CA LYS A 159 1.08 6.83 -15.37
C LYS A 159 1.21 7.05 -13.85
N CYS A 160 0.72 8.17 -13.32
CA CYS A 160 0.69 8.44 -11.89
C CYS A 160 -0.70 8.89 -11.42
N ARG A 161 -1.57 9.30 -12.36
CA ARG A 161 -2.88 9.93 -12.10
C ARG A 161 -3.75 9.17 -11.10
N ASP A 162 -3.84 7.85 -11.27
CA ASP A 162 -4.69 6.98 -10.46
C ASP A 162 -3.92 6.20 -9.38
N CYS A 163 -2.63 6.49 -9.20
CA CYS A 163 -1.78 5.76 -8.28
C CYS A 163 -2.18 6.01 -6.81
N MET A 164 -2.17 4.95 -6.00
CA MET A 164 -2.49 4.95 -4.58
C MET A 164 -1.68 3.91 -3.79
N VAL A 165 -0.63 3.36 -4.40
CA VAL A 165 0.10 2.22 -3.82
C VAL A 165 0.91 2.63 -2.59
N HIS A 166 0.93 1.74 -1.60
CA HIS A 166 1.63 1.99 -0.33
C HIS A 166 3.11 2.34 -0.53
N CYS A 167 3.83 1.75 -1.49
CA CYS A 167 5.27 2.02 -1.65
C CYS A 167 5.63 3.49 -1.94
N GLY A 168 4.71 4.26 -2.54
CA GLY A 168 4.90 5.69 -2.80
C GLY A 168 4.21 6.61 -1.81
N TYR A 169 3.10 6.18 -1.19
CA TYR A 169 2.26 7.03 -0.35
C TYR A 169 2.43 6.79 1.16
N GLU A 170 2.91 5.62 1.56
CA GLU A 170 3.29 5.34 2.95
C GLU A 170 4.45 6.26 3.40
N PRO A 171 5.53 6.46 2.62
CA PRO A 171 6.57 7.42 2.98
C PRO A 171 6.03 8.85 3.13
N THR A 172 5.06 9.25 2.29
CA THR A 172 4.40 10.56 2.42
C THR A 172 3.62 10.68 3.72
N ALA A 173 2.83 9.65 4.07
CA ALA A 173 2.04 9.63 5.29
C ALA A 173 2.94 9.67 6.55
N VAL A 174 4.04 8.93 6.54
CA VAL A 174 5.07 8.96 7.59
C VAL A 174 5.72 10.34 7.66
N ASN A 175 6.15 10.92 6.54
CA ASN A 175 6.75 12.25 6.54
C ASN A 175 5.77 13.33 7.03
N HIS A 176 4.49 13.24 6.66
CA HIS A 176 3.46 14.16 7.16
C HIS A 176 3.26 14.06 8.68
N THR A 177 3.33 12.85 9.23
CA THR A 177 3.23 12.61 10.68
C THR A 177 4.29 13.38 11.46
N PHE A 178 5.53 13.40 10.97
CA PHE A 178 6.68 13.97 11.70
C PHE A 178 7.06 15.39 11.29
N SER A 179 6.57 15.89 10.15
CA SER A 179 6.92 17.23 9.64
C SER A 179 6.05 18.36 10.19
N SER A 180 4.97 18.07 10.93
CA SER A 180 4.13 19.12 11.52
C SER A 180 3.39 18.69 12.78
N TRP A 181 3.13 19.66 13.66
CA TRP A 181 2.26 19.47 14.84
C TRP A 181 0.85 19.01 14.46
N ARG A 182 0.34 19.47 13.31
CA ARG A 182 -0.95 19.05 12.78
C ARG A 182 -0.91 17.56 12.39
N GLY A 183 0.09 17.14 11.62
CA GLY A 183 0.23 15.74 11.22
C GLY A 183 0.42 14.78 12.40
N PHE A 184 1.18 15.20 13.42
CA PHE A 184 1.31 14.44 14.67
C PHE A 184 -0.04 14.30 15.38
N ARG A 185 -0.76 15.41 15.59
CA ARG A 185 -2.10 15.41 16.19
C ARG A 185 -3.07 14.51 15.43
N ASP A 186 -3.10 14.64 14.10
CA ASP A 186 -4.01 13.87 13.25
C ASP A 186 -3.72 12.37 13.34
N THR A 187 -2.44 11.99 13.43
CA THR A 187 -2.02 10.59 13.66
C THR A 187 -2.43 10.07 15.03
N VAL A 188 -2.26 10.87 16.09
CA VAL A 188 -2.69 10.50 17.45
C VAL A 188 -4.20 10.29 17.49
N VAL A 189 -4.98 11.22 16.91
CA VAL A 189 -6.44 11.11 16.83
C VAL A 189 -6.84 9.83 16.07
N ALA A 190 -6.24 9.58 14.91
CA ALA A 190 -6.52 8.38 14.12
C ALA A 190 -6.22 7.08 14.91
N THR A 191 -5.07 7.03 15.58
CA THR A 191 -4.62 5.87 16.37
C THR A 191 -5.54 5.60 17.57
N VAL A 192 -5.89 6.64 18.32
CA VAL A 192 -6.63 6.50 19.59
C VAL A 192 -8.11 6.24 19.35
N THR A 193 -8.72 6.98 18.44
CA THR A 193 -10.18 6.91 18.24
C THR A 193 -10.60 5.75 17.35
N GLY A 194 -9.67 5.18 16.58
CA GLY A 194 -10.00 4.23 15.51
C GLY A 194 -10.91 4.83 14.44
N ARG A 195 -11.16 6.16 14.48
CA ARG A 195 -11.79 6.92 13.40
C ARG A 195 -10.74 7.13 12.30
N ASN A 196 -10.36 6.00 11.70
CA ASN A 196 -9.83 5.98 10.35
C ASN A 196 -10.92 6.44 9.41
#